data_AF-A0A947I3B5-F1
#
_entry.id   AF-A0A947I3B5-F1
#
_cell.length_a   1.000
_cell.length_b   1.000
_cell.length_c   1.000
_cell.angle_alpha   90.00
_cell.angle_beta   90.00
_cell.angle_gamma   90.00
#
_symmetry.space_group_name_H-M   'P 1'
#
loop_
_entity.id
_entity.type
_entity.pdbx_description
1 polymer ?
#
loop_
_entity_poly.entity_id
_entity_poly.type
_entity_poly.pdbx_seq_one_letter_code
_entity_poly.pdbx_strand_id
1 'polypeptide(L)'
;TEIRFISLATIIMLSLHSTISKEINNTTQKYDCLITKPQLRNMREITLGMILGKSCHLTKIGNKSSHEVTPRKNTERYSRALAGIDSEACTERHIFCSSLKFRNEPVLLLGDGGDFQKKHAYKMKGVCKNVDGSDNHSPGRGYPTFAIVAYGIETKRQLPLCHHLHSTKDEDFKSEWFEHKKCYEKCAPFLNSDYDRIAVEDRGGDDKKRFLFFVEQQMSFVTRINTGAKSRGLYPVKDDEIEGVVSVQELCEQMEKKAGAEKKWRNKKFKKDMISKIAFTEVRLPKHNDIPLYLVLLYTDCFEDPMAVLTDIEVNSFEDAWKIFFYYKKRWEVENFFRAIKQQFDAEKFLIRDFDAIKTLAFIQMMAFAFLCTLREKLLEVCGMLFAWFQEFCRRNQRKKQSHLDLLHWIREVWNQMPVTVSYRYTSMEIHRNCYRKPKNQLRLFSPLKKW
;
A
#
# COMPACT_ATOMS: atom_id res chain seq x y z
N THR A 1 -35.25 31.90 20.47
CA THR A 1 -35.43 30.57 21.06
C THR A 1 -35.08 29.46 20.06
N GLU A 2 -34.09 29.68 19.18
CA GLU A 2 -33.72 28.71 18.11
C GLU A 2 -32.20 28.49 18.02
N ILE A 3 -31.51 28.50 19.17
CA ILE A 3 -30.09 28.11 19.21
C ILE A 3 -29.93 27.19 20.40
N ARG A 4 -30.15 25.89 20.18
CA ARG A 4 -29.62 24.77 20.99
C ARG A 4 -30.15 23.48 20.42
N PHE A 5 -29.22 22.73 19.83
CA PHE A 5 -29.17 21.29 19.58
C PHE A 5 -28.57 21.05 18.19
N ILE A 6 -27.26 21.28 18.08
CA ILE A 6 -26.48 20.56 17.07
C ILE A 6 -26.61 19.08 17.47
N SER A 7 -27.29 18.28 16.64
CA SER A 7 -27.44 16.85 16.91
C SER A 7 -26.07 16.20 17.04
N LEU A 8 -25.94 15.18 17.88
CA LEU A 8 -24.69 14.41 18.05
C LEU A 8 -24.12 13.97 16.68
N ALA A 9 -24.99 13.60 15.74
CA ALA A 9 -24.63 13.30 14.37
C ALA A 9 -23.91 14.46 13.66
N THR A 10 -24.37 15.70 13.85
CA THR A 10 -23.76 16.90 13.25
C THR A 10 -22.38 17.19 13.85
N ILE A 11 -22.20 17.03 15.16
CA ILE A 11 -20.88 17.18 15.81
C ILE A 11 -19.88 16.19 15.21
N ILE A 12 -20.32 14.96 14.97
CA ILE A 12 -19.47 13.87 14.48
C ILE A 12 -19.12 14.04 13.02
N MET A 13 -20.09 14.44 12.20
CA MET A 13 -19.85 14.83 10.82
C MET A 13 -18.78 15.92 10.74
N LEU A 14 -18.93 17.01 11.50
CA LEU A 14 -17.97 18.13 11.49
C LEU A 14 -16.59 17.72 12.02
N SER A 15 -16.55 16.89 13.06
CA SER A 15 -15.30 16.36 13.62
C SER A 15 -14.57 15.47 12.62
N LEU A 16 -15.29 14.60 11.91
CA LEU A 16 -14.73 13.74 10.88
C LEU A 16 -14.19 14.56 9.70
N HIS A 17 -14.95 15.55 9.23
CA HIS A 17 -14.52 16.46 8.16
C HIS A 17 -13.23 17.19 8.54
N SER A 18 -13.21 17.80 9.73
CA SER A 18 -12.05 18.52 10.24
C SER A 18 -10.82 17.61 10.35
N THR A 19 -11.01 16.41 10.88
CA THR A 19 -9.95 15.40 11.03
C THR A 19 -9.38 14.98 9.68
N ILE A 20 -10.23 14.64 8.71
CA ILE A 20 -9.81 14.28 7.35
C ILE A 20 -9.05 15.42 6.68
N SER A 21 -9.60 16.65 6.75
CA SER A 21 -9.00 17.82 6.11
C SER A 21 -7.63 18.16 6.70
N LYS A 22 -7.52 18.16 8.03
CA LYS A 22 -6.25 18.37 8.76
C LYS A 22 -5.25 17.28 8.39
N GLU A 23 -5.71 16.04 8.30
CA GLU A 23 -4.82 14.92 8.02
C GLU A 23 -4.33 14.89 6.57
N ILE A 24 -5.17 15.24 5.60
CA ILE A 24 -4.77 15.43 4.20
C ILE A 24 -3.73 16.55 4.11
N ASN A 25 -3.95 17.67 4.81
CA ASN A 25 -3.00 18.79 4.84
C ASN A 25 -1.64 18.34 5.38
N ASN A 26 -1.62 17.64 6.53
CA ASN A 26 -0.39 17.15 7.15
C ASN A 26 0.35 16.13 6.28
N THR A 27 -0.37 15.16 5.71
CA THR A 27 0.22 14.11 4.86
C THR A 27 0.81 14.66 3.56
N THR A 28 0.25 15.74 3.02
CA THR A 28 0.69 16.36 1.76
C THR A 28 1.72 17.47 1.96
N GLN A 29 1.86 18.03 3.16
CA GLN A 29 2.80 19.13 3.42
C GLN A 29 4.25 18.77 3.09
N LYS A 30 4.62 17.49 3.18
CA LYS A 30 5.98 17.01 2.85
C LYS A 30 6.40 17.27 1.39
N TYR A 31 5.47 17.61 0.50
CA TYR A 31 5.74 17.92 -0.91
C TYR A 31 5.80 19.43 -1.21
N ASP A 32 5.64 20.32 -0.23
CA ASP A 32 5.57 21.78 -0.51
C ASP A 32 6.84 22.36 -1.16
N CYS A 33 7.98 21.70 -0.95
CA CYS A 33 9.27 22.06 -1.52
C CYS A 33 9.47 21.54 -2.95
N LEU A 34 8.57 20.66 -3.42
CA LEU A 34 8.66 20.01 -4.73
C LEU A 34 7.60 20.51 -5.71
N ILE A 35 6.46 21.00 -5.22
CA ILE A 35 5.35 21.43 -6.07
C ILE A 35 4.81 22.79 -5.63
N THR A 36 4.26 23.53 -6.58
CA THR A 36 3.70 24.87 -6.32
C THR A 36 2.48 24.82 -5.38
N LYS A 37 2.20 25.91 -4.66
CA LYS A 37 1.00 26.01 -3.81
C LYS A 37 -0.32 25.64 -4.54
N PRO A 38 -0.55 26.06 -5.81
CA PRO A 38 -1.71 25.62 -6.56
C PRO A 38 -1.72 24.12 -6.85
N GLN A 39 -0.58 23.51 -7.20
CA GLN A 39 -0.47 22.07 -7.41
C GLN A 39 -0.74 21.29 -6.12
N LEU A 40 -0.19 21.73 -4.98
CA LEU A 40 -0.44 21.13 -3.67
C LEU A 40 -1.92 21.20 -3.29
N ARG A 41 -2.57 22.34 -3.52
CA ARG A 41 -4.03 22.48 -3.33
C ARG A 41 -4.80 21.49 -4.21
N ASN A 42 -4.47 21.40 -5.50
CA ASN A 42 -5.13 20.47 -6.41
C ASN A 42 -4.90 19.01 -6.01
N MET A 43 -3.69 18.65 -5.58
CA MET A 43 -3.38 17.32 -5.09
C MET A 43 -4.29 16.94 -3.91
N ARG A 44 -4.45 17.85 -2.93
CA ARG A 44 -5.35 17.66 -1.79
C ARG A 44 -6.81 17.47 -2.20
N GLU A 45 -7.30 18.33 -3.10
CA GLU A 45 -8.68 18.25 -3.61
C GLU A 45 -8.90 16.96 -4.41
N ILE A 46 -7.92 16.52 -5.21
CA ILE A 46 -7.98 15.25 -5.95
C ILE A 46 -7.99 14.05 -5.00
N THR A 47 -7.11 14.03 -3.98
CA THR A 47 -7.11 12.98 -2.94
C THR A 47 -8.43 12.91 -2.20
N LEU A 48 -8.95 14.05 -1.72
CA LEU A 48 -10.23 14.11 -1.01
C LEU A 48 -11.38 13.64 -1.92
N GLY A 49 -11.44 14.14 -3.16
CA GLY A 49 -12.46 13.75 -4.12
C GLY A 49 -12.41 12.27 -4.49
N MET A 50 -11.24 11.63 -4.53
CA MET A 50 -11.12 10.18 -4.74
C MET A 50 -11.62 9.38 -3.53
N ILE A 51 -11.25 9.80 -2.32
CA ILE A 51 -11.72 9.18 -1.07
C ILE A 51 -13.24 9.23 -1.00
N LEU A 52 -13.85 10.39 -1.25
CA LEU A 52 -15.29 10.59 -1.14
C LEU A 52 -16.08 10.06 -2.35
N GLY A 53 -15.54 10.21 -3.56
CA GLY A 53 -16.25 9.97 -4.82
C GLY A 53 -16.13 8.57 -5.40
N LYS A 54 -15.31 7.69 -4.80
CA LYS A 54 -15.02 6.33 -5.31
C LYS A 54 -14.66 6.32 -6.79
N SER A 55 -13.90 7.32 -7.24
CA SER A 55 -13.58 7.44 -8.66
C SER A 55 -12.33 8.27 -8.90
N CYS A 56 -11.51 7.84 -9.86
CA CYS A 56 -10.38 8.61 -10.39
C CYS A 56 -10.81 9.57 -11.52
N HIS A 57 -12.09 9.59 -11.90
CA HIS A 57 -12.59 10.48 -12.94
C HIS A 57 -12.63 11.94 -12.44
N LEU A 58 -11.84 12.82 -13.06
CA LEU A 58 -11.63 14.21 -12.61
C LEU A 58 -12.93 15.00 -12.39
N THR A 59 -13.94 14.81 -13.25
CA THR A 59 -15.25 15.46 -13.07
C THR A 59 -15.99 14.98 -11.82
N LYS A 60 -15.95 13.67 -11.52
CA LYS A 60 -16.57 13.10 -10.30
C LYS A 60 -15.84 13.57 -9.04
N ILE A 61 -14.50 13.62 -9.12
CA ILE A 61 -13.64 14.19 -8.08
C ILE A 61 -14.01 15.65 -7.81
N GLY A 62 -14.10 16.48 -8.85
CA GLY A 62 -14.46 17.90 -8.74
C GLY A 62 -15.81 18.10 -8.06
N ASN A 63 -16.82 17.34 -8.47
CA ASN A 63 -18.17 17.40 -7.89
C ASN A 63 -18.22 17.04 -6.40
N LYS A 64 -17.23 16.29 -5.88
CA LYS A 64 -17.16 15.88 -4.47
C LYS A 64 -16.22 16.74 -3.61
N SER A 65 -15.27 17.44 -4.23
CA SER A 65 -14.21 18.17 -3.53
C SER A 65 -14.32 19.69 -3.61
N SER A 66 -14.99 20.23 -4.63
CA SER A 66 -15.05 21.67 -4.88
C SER A 66 -16.39 22.08 -5.48
N HIS A 67 -17.34 22.44 -4.62
CA HIS A 67 -18.72 22.81 -5.00
C HIS A 67 -18.86 24.24 -5.54
N GLU A 68 -17.88 25.12 -5.31
CA GLU A 68 -17.92 26.54 -5.70
C GLU A 68 -17.41 26.79 -7.14
N VAL A 69 -16.88 25.77 -7.80
CA VAL A 69 -16.28 25.88 -9.14
C VAL A 69 -16.98 24.91 -10.09
N THR A 70 -17.26 25.37 -11.32
CA THR A 70 -17.91 24.53 -12.34
C THR A 70 -17.13 23.23 -12.58
N PRO A 71 -17.79 22.10 -12.84
CA PRO A 71 -17.12 20.81 -13.06
C PRO A 71 -16.06 20.85 -14.17
N ARG A 72 -16.32 21.64 -15.23
CA ARG A 72 -15.38 21.87 -16.34
C ARG A 72 -14.09 22.53 -15.87
N LYS A 73 -14.17 23.70 -15.21
CA LYS A 73 -13.00 24.42 -14.70
C LYS A 73 -12.19 23.58 -13.72
N ASN A 74 -12.85 22.80 -12.86
CA ASN A 74 -12.16 21.86 -11.97
C ASN A 74 -11.40 20.78 -12.75
N THR A 75 -12.05 20.18 -13.74
CA THR A 75 -11.44 19.14 -14.59
C THR A 75 -10.22 19.68 -15.33
N GLU A 76 -10.32 20.85 -15.95
CA GLU A 76 -9.19 21.49 -16.64
C GLU A 76 -8.02 21.80 -15.69
N ARG A 77 -8.32 22.35 -14.51
CA ARG A 77 -7.31 22.66 -13.49
C ARG A 77 -6.62 21.41 -12.97
N TYR A 78 -7.37 20.35 -12.66
CA TYR A 78 -6.80 19.08 -12.21
C TYR A 78 -5.96 18.42 -13.30
N SER A 79 -6.42 18.44 -14.55
CA SER A 79 -5.64 17.90 -15.67
C SER A 79 -4.30 18.60 -15.82
N ARG A 80 -4.25 19.94 -15.75
CA ARG A 80 -2.99 20.71 -15.81
C ARG A 80 -2.10 20.41 -14.61
N ALA A 81 -2.67 20.29 -13.42
CA ALA A 81 -1.92 19.99 -12.21
C ALA A 81 -1.26 18.61 -12.30
N LEU A 82 -1.98 17.59 -12.76
CA LEU A 82 -1.45 16.23 -12.89
C LEU A 82 -0.28 16.16 -13.87
N ALA A 83 -0.36 16.87 -15.00
CA ALA A 83 0.71 16.92 -15.99
C ALA A 83 1.96 17.69 -15.51
N GLY A 84 1.80 18.64 -14.57
CA GLY A 84 2.91 19.48 -14.11
C GLY A 84 3.56 19.01 -12.80
N ILE A 85 3.06 17.97 -12.15
CA ILE A 85 3.66 17.42 -10.92
C ILE A 85 4.68 16.37 -11.31
N ASP A 86 5.91 16.51 -10.80
CA ASP A 86 6.90 15.44 -10.85
C ASP A 86 6.53 14.36 -9.81
N SER A 87 5.89 13.30 -10.30
CA SER A 87 5.49 12.17 -9.46
C SER A 87 6.67 11.36 -8.93
N GLU A 88 7.81 11.37 -9.62
CA GLU A 88 8.99 10.61 -9.21
C GLU A 88 9.66 11.26 -8.00
N ALA A 89 9.93 12.57 -8.08
CA ALA A 89 10.45 13.33 -6.96
C ALA A 89 9.50 13.29 -5.74
N CYS A 90 8.18 13.37 -5.99
CA CYS A 90 7.20 13.22 -4.91
C CYS A 90 7.22 11.80 -4.31
N THR A 91 7.46 10.75 -5.11
CA THR A 91 7.57 9.37 -4.62
C THR A 91 8.82 9.19 -3.75
N GLU A 92 9.97 9.68 -4.17
CA GLU A 92 11.21 9.63 -3.38
C GLU A 92 11.06 10.36 -2.04
N ARG A 93 10.49 11.56 -2.07
CA ARG A 93 10.16 12.32 -0.84
C ARG A 93 9.14 11.58 0.02
N HIS A 94 8.17 10.90 -0.60
CA HIS A 94 7.22 10.07 0.13
C HIS A 94 7.94 8.96 0.88
N ILE A 95 8.79 8.20 0.20
CA ILE A 95 9.55 7.06 0.72
C ILE A 95 10.49 7.50 1.84
N PHE A 96 11.24 8.59 1.65
CA PHE A 96 12.11 9.15 2.67
C PHE A 96 11.35 9.46 3.97
N CYS A 97 10.24 10.21 3.88
CA CYS A 97 9.44 10.51 5.07
C CYS A 97 8.77 9.26 5.68
N SER A 98 8.48 8.25 4.85
CA SER A 98 7.91 6.98 5.30
C SER A 98 8.92 6.13 6.03
N SER A 99 10.19 6.09 5.61
CA SER A 99 11.23 5.30 6.29
C SER A 99 11.46 5.74 7.73
N LEU A 100 11.31 7.04 8.01
CA LEU A 100 11.36 7.59 9.38
C LEU A 100 10.33 6.96 10.33
N LYS A 101 9.21 6.44 9.81
CA LYS A 101 8.13 5.82 10.59
C LYS A 101 8.36 4.34 10.91
N PHE A 102 9.39 3.73 10.34
CA PHE A 102 9.70 2.30 10.46
C PHE A 102 11.13 2.04 10.96
N ARG A 103 11.77 3.02 11.60
CA ARG A 103 13.17 2.91 12.04
C ARG A 103 13.43 1.89 13.14
N ASN A 104 12.41 1.55 13.93
CA ASN A 104 12.59 0.81 15.18
C ASN A 104 12.01 -0.61 15.13
N GLU A 105 11.86 -1.18 13.93
CA GLU A 105 11.37 -2.55 13.76
C GLU A 105 11.88 -3.15 12.44
N PRO A 106 11.90 -4.48 12.29
CA PRO A 106 12.08 -5.15 11.01
C PRO A 106 10.94 -4.84 10.03
N VAL A 107 11.26 -4.64 8.76
CA VAL A 107 10.29 -4.24 7.73
C VAL A 107 10.33 -5.19 6.54
N LEU A 108 9.14 -5.65 6.13
CA LEU A 108 8.96 -6.33 4.85
C LEU A 108 8.62 -5.29 3.77
N LEU A 109 9.40 -5.27 2.69
CA LEU A 109 9.14 -4.51 1.47
C LEU A 109 8.45 -5.42 0.46
N LEU A 110 7.11 -5.38 0.47
CA LEU A 110 6.26 -6.27 -0.31
C LEU A 110 6.16 -5.75 -1.74
N GLY A 111 6.90 -6.36 -2.67
CA GLY A 111 6.91 -6.03 -4.09
C GLY A 111 5.92 -6.89 -4.86
N ASP A 112 5.11 -6.28 -5.71
CA ASP A 112 4.21 -7.02 -6.59
C ASP A 112 3.89 -6.27 -7.88
N GLY A 113 3.77 -7.03 -8.95
CA GLY A 113 3.40 -6.55 -10.28
C GLY A 113 1.90 -6.33 -10.39
N GLY A 114 1.53 -5.39 -11.25
CA GLY A 114 0.14 -5.09 -11.53
C GLY A 114 -0.01 -4.46 -12.91
N ASP A 115 -1.22 -4.02 -13.19
CA ASP A 115 -1.57 -3.47 -14.47
C ASP A 115 -2.80 -2.54 -14.39
N PHE A 116 -2.80 -1.52 -15.24
CA PHE A 116 -3.99 -0.73 -15.53
C PHE A 116 -4.57 -1.14 -16.89
N GLN A 117 -5.70 -1.84 -16.86
CA GLN A 117 -6.38 -2.30 -18.07
C GLN A 117 -7.12 -1.17 -18.80
N LYS A 118 -6.90 -1.12 -20.11
CA LYS A 118 -7.41 -0.16 -21.10
C LYS A 118 -7.73 -0.85 -22.42
N LYS A 119 -8.55 -1.91 -22.35
CA LYS A 119 -8.89 -2.83 -23.45
C LYS A 119 -9.20 -2.13 -24.79
N HIS A 120 -9.86 -0.96 -24.76
CA HIS A 120 -10.29 -0.24 -25.97
C HIS A 120 -9.44 1.00 -26.34
N ALA A 121 -8.33 1.27 -25.65
CA ALA A 121 -7.65 2.56 -25.74
C ALA A 121 -6.44 2.56 -26.69
N TYR A 122 -6.63 2.13 -27.94
CA TYR A 122 -5.58 1.92 -28.95
C TYR A 122 -4.68 3.13 -29.24
N LYS A 123 -5.20 4.35 -29.06
CA LYS A 123 -4.52 5.63 -29.40
C LYS A 123 -3.93 6.34 -28.18
N MET A 124 -3.87 5.71 -27.01
CA MET A 124 -3.23 6.30 -25.83
C MET A 124 -1.70 6.22 -25.93
N LYS A 125 -1.01 7.28 -25.52
CA LYS A 125 0.47 7.34 -25.51
C LYS A 125 1.00 6.28 -24.55
N GLY A 126 1.98 5.47 -24.97
CA GLY A 126 2.60 4.46 -24.12
C GLY A 126 1.74 3.23 -23.78
N VAL A 127 0.53 3.08 -24.33
CA VAL A 127 -0.31 1.91 -24.03
C VAL A 127 0.30 0.64 -24.63
N CYS A 128 0.51 -0.37 -23.78
CA CYS A 128 1.16 -1.63 -24.11
C CYS A 128 0.12 -2.70 -24.46
N LYS A 129 0.54 -3.73 -25.20
CA LYS A 129 -0.18 -5.02 -25.16
C LYS A 129 0.21 -5.69 -23.86
N ASN A 130 -0.76 -6.16 -23.09
CA ASN A 130 -0.51 -6.89 -21.86
C ASN A 130 -1.48 -8.07 -21.76
N VAL A 131 -1.25 -8.95 -20.80
CA VAL A 131 -2.17 -10.06 -20.50
C VAL A 131 -3.01 -9.63 -19.31
N ASP A 132 -4.34 -9.67 -19.43
CA ASP A 132 -5.22 -9.36 -18.30
C ASP A 132 -5.26 -10.55 -17.35
N GLY A 133 -4.43 -10.49 -16.30
CA GLY A 133 -4.36 -11.52 -15.26
C GLY A 133 -5.66 -11.68 -14.46
N SER A 134 -6.60 -10.73 -14.58
CA SER A 134 -7.90 -10.79 -13.92
C SER A 134 -9.02 -11.39 -14.78
N ASP A 135 -8.79 -11.54 -16.10
CA ASP A 135 -9.77 -12.00 -17.08
C ASP A 135 -9.21 -13.16 -17.92
N ASN A 136 -9.02 -14.31 -17.28
CA ASN A 136 -8.57 -15.56 -17.91
C ASN A 136 -7.29 -15.45 -18.75
N HIS A 137 -6.39 -14.51 -18.41
CA HIS A 137 -5.18 -14.22 -19.20
C HIS A 137 -5.50 -13.86 -20.66
N SER A 138 -6.64 -13.21 -20.89
CA SER A 138 -7.00 -12.72 -22.21
C SER A 138 -6.03 -11.62 -22.67
N PRO A 139 -5.73 -11.54 -23.99
CA PRO A 139 -4.96 -10.43 -24.53
C PRO A 139 -5.66 -9.10 -24.24
N GLY A 140 -5.02 -8.29 -23.41
CA GLY A 140 -5.45 -6.97 -22.99
C GLY A 140 -4.56 -5.87 -23.55
N ARG A 141 -4.87 -4.64 -23.15
CA ARG A 141 -4.03 -3.46 -23.38
C ARG A 141 -4.01 -2.63 -22.13
N GLY A 142 -2.88 -2.03 -21.81
CA GLY A 142 -2.76 -1.30 -20.55
C GLY A 142 -1.37 -0.78 -20.28
N TYR A 143 -1.15 -0.42 -19.03
CA TYR A 143 0.16 -0.05 -18.52
C TYR A 143 0.55 -1.04 -17.43
N PRO A 144 1.70 -1.72 -17.55
CA PRO A 144 2.28 -2.46 -16.43
C PRO A 144 2.56 -1.52 -15.25
N THR A 145 2.40 -2.06 -14.05
CA THR A 145 2.68 -1.35 -12.81
C THR A 145 3.49 -2.22 -11.86
N PHE A 146 4.24 -1.58 -10.98
CA PHE A 146 4.92 -2.25 -9.87
C PHE A 146 4.69 -1.46 -8.60
N ALA A 147 4.29 -2.13 -7.53
CA ALA A 147 4.06 -1.50 -6.25
C ALA A 147 4.97 -2.10 -5.18
N ILE A 148 5.42 -1.23 -4.26
CA ILE A 148 6.09 -1.65 -3.03
C ILE A 148 5.25 -1.16 -1.85
N VAL A 149 4.90 -2.06 -0.94
CA VAL A 149 4.23 -1.73 0.33
C VAL A 149 5.14 -2.11 1.50
N ALA A 150 5.41 -1.15 2.38
CA ALA A 150 6.10 -1.42 3.64
C ALA A 150 5.13 -2.07 4.64
N TYR A 151 5.59 -3.13 5.28
CA TYR A 151 4.90 -3.81 6.37
C TYR A 151 5.82 -3.93 7.59
N GLY A 152 5.50 -3.23 8.67
CA GLY A 152 6.19 -3.36 9.95
C GLY A 152 5.84 -4.70 10.60
N ILE A 153 6.83 -5.52 10.94
CA ILE A 153 6.60 -6.88 11.45
C ILE A 153 5.92 -6.83 12.84
N GLU A 154 6.31 -5.87 13.67
CA GLU A 154 5.82 -5.75 15.05
C GLU A 154 4.54 -4.92 15.11
N THR A 155 4.58 -3.73 14.52
CA THR A 155 3.46 -2.79 14.54
C THR A 155 2.29 -3.24 13.65
N LYS A 156 2.57 -4.14 12.69
CA LYS A 156 1.65 -4.56 11.62
C LYS A 156 1.18 -3.37 10.76
N ARG A 157 1.88 -2.24 10.84
CA ARG A 157 1.63 -1.02 10.06
C ARG A 157 1.86 -1.32 8.59
N GLN A 158 0.99 -0.77 7.76
CA GLN A 158 1.04 -0.90 6.31
C GLN A 158 1.13 0.48 5.67
N LEU A 159 2.06 0.67 4.74
CA LEU A 159 2.16 1.94 4.03
C LEU A 159 2.66 1.70 2.60
N PRO A 160 1.89 2.05 1.55
CA PRO A 160 2.38 1.95 0.18
C PRO A 160 3.48 2.99 -0.04
N LEU A 161 4.60 2.55 -0.59
CA LEU A 161 5.80 3.35 -0.79
C LEU A 161 5.91 3.86 -2.22
N CYS A 162 5.68 2.96 -3.17
CA CYS A 162 5.78 3.21 -4.59
C CYS A 162 4.61 2.55 -5.33
N HIS A 163 4.11 3.20 -6.38
CA HIS A 163 3.23 2.61 -7.38
C HIS A 163 3.65 3.13 -8.74
N HIS A 164 4.65 2.46 -9.31
CA HIS A 164 5.33 2.85 -10.52
C HIS A 164 4.56 2.36 -11.74
N LEU A 165 4.24 3.27 -12.65
CA LEU A 165 3.66 2.95 -13.96
C LEU A 165 4.75 3.11 -15.01
N HIS A 166 4.89 2.14 -15.90
CA HIS A 166 5.84 2.22 -17.01
C HIS A 166 5.21 1.76 -18.32
N SER A 167 5.87 2.08 -19.44
CA SER A 167 5.51 1.57 -20.76
C SER A 167 6.63 0.73 -21.33
N THR A 168 6.29 -0.45 -21.86
CA THR A 168 7.24 -1.24 -22.66
C THR A 168 7.49 -0.64 -24.05
N LYS A 169 6.82 0.46 -24.39
CA LYS A 169 7.03 1.24 -25.61
C LYS A 169 7.86 2.50 -25.39
N ASP A 170 8.21 2.84 -24.14
CA ASP A 170 9.11 3.96 -23.88
C ASP A 170 10.50 3.61 -24.43
N GLU A 171 11.17 4.58 -25.06
CA GLU A 171 12.48 4.37 -25.69
C GLU A 171 13.55 3.95 -24.66
N ASP A 172 13.41 4.42 -23.42
CA ASP A 172 14.30 4.09 -22.30
C ASP A 172 13.94 2.76 -21.61
N PHE A 173 12.89 2.06 -22.03
CA PHE A 173 12.50 0.79 -21.43
C PHE A 173 13.53 -0.30 -21.74
N LYS A 174 14.13 -0.85 -20.68
CA LYS A 174 15.12 -1.94 -20.80
C LYS A 174 14.52 -3.30 -20.53
N SER A 175 13.84 -3.45 -19.40
CA SER A 175 13.16 -4.68 -18.98
C SER A 175 12.23 -4.39 -17.82
N GLU A 176 11.29 -5.30 -17.57
CA GLU A 176 10.41 -5.23 -16.39
C GLU A 176 11.22 -5.21 -15.09
N TRP A 177 12.24 -6.06 -14.98
CA TRP A 177 13.14 -6.04 -13.82
C TRP A 177 13.84 -4.68 -13.65
N PHE A 178 14.27 -4.02 -14.72
CA PHE A 178 14.90 -2.70 -14.61
C PHE A 178 13.95 -1.65 -13.99
N GLU A 179 12.66 -1.71 -14.33
CA GLU A 179 11.63 -0.83 -13.75
C GLU A 179 11.36 -1.18 -12.28
N HIS A 180 11.38 -2.46 -11.90
CA HIS A 180 11.23 -2.89 -10.51
C HIS A 180 12.46 -2.49 -9.66
N LYS A 181 13.67 -2.67 -10.23
CA LYS A 181 14.94 -2.30 -9.61
C LYS A 181 14.95 -0.81 -9.21
N LYS A 182 14.52 0.09 -10.11
CA LYS A 182 14.37 1.52 -9.80
C LYS A 182 13.49 1.76 -8.57
N CYS A 183 12.42 0.98 -8.40
CA CYS A 183 11.52 1.12 -7.25
C CYS A 183 12.21 0.71 -5.93
N TYR A 184 12.97 -0.37 -5.94
CA TYR A 184 13.76 -0.81 -4.78
C TYR A 184 14.91 0.15 -4.47
N GLU A 185 15.59 0.69 -5.49
CA GLU A 185 16.64 1.71 -5.31
C GLU A 185 16.09 2.96 -4.62
N LYS A 186 14.88 3.41 -4.98
CA LYS A 186 14.19 4.52 -4.28
C LYS A 186 13.92 4.21 -2.80
N CYS A 187 13.90 2.93 -2.38
CA CYS A 187 13.77 2.50 -0.99
C CYS A 187 15.08 2.54 -0.18
N ALA A 188 16.20 3.00 -0.75
CA ALA A 188 17.46 3.16 -0.01
C ALA A 188 17.33 3.87 1.36
N PRO A 189 16.45 4.87 1.58
CA PRO A 189 16.27 5.47 2.91
C PRO A 189 15.79 4.51 4.02
N PHE A 190 15.29 3.32 3.67
CA PHE A 190 14.94 2.27 4.64
C PHE A 190 16.16 1.51 5.14
N LEU A 191 17.25 1.47 4.37
CA LEU A 191 18.48 0.76 4.71
C LEU A 191 19.29 1.45 5.82
N ASN A 192 18.99 2.73 6.10
CA ASN A 192 19.55 3.45 7.25
C ASN A 192 18.81 3.05 8.54
N SER A 193 19.06 1.83 9.00
CA SER A 193 18.42 1.20 10.15
C SER A 193 19.22 0.00 10.64
N ASP A 194 19.21 -0.23 11.96
CA ASP A 194 19.81 -1.40 12.60
C ASP A 194 18.94 -2.68 12.45
N TYR A 195 17.69 -2.53 12.00
CA TYR A 195 16.74 -3.63 11.78
C TYR A 195 16.68 -4.09 10.32
N ASP A 196 16.42 -5.39 10.14
CA ASP A 196 16.31 -6.05 8.84
C ASP A 196 15.34 -5.36 7.88
N ARG A 197 15.73 -5.33 6.60
CA ARG A 197 14.93 -4.87 5.46
C ARG A 197 14.81 -6.00 4.47
N ILE A 198 13.60 -6.54 4.36
CA ILE A 198 13.35 -7.81 3.68
C ILE A 198 12.46 -7.57 2.46
N ALA A 199 13.01 -7.66 1.26
CA ALA A 199 12.23 -7.71 0.03
C ALA A 199 11.42 -9.00 -0.04
N VAL A 200 10.13 -8.93 -0.30
CA VAL A 200 9.27 -10.11 -0.42
C VAL A 200 8.62 -10.12 -1.80
N GLU A 201 8.96 -11.11 -2.61
CA GLU A 201 8.47 -11.25 -4.00
C GLU A 201 7.76 -12.61 -4.22
N ASP A 202 6.88 -12.66 -5.22
CA ASP A 202 6.22 -13.88 -5.64
C ASP A 202 7.06 -14.70 -6.64
N ARG A 203 6.44 -15.66 -7.34
CA ARG A 203 7.12 -16.50 -8.34
C ARG A 203 7.70 -15.72 -9.53
N GLY A 204 7.18 -14.54 -9.84
CA GLY A 204 7.75 -13.66 -10.87
C GLY A 204 9.12 -13.09 -10.47
N GLY A 205 9.48 -13.18 -9.18
CA GLY A 205 10.79 -12.79 -8.65
C GLY A 205 11.86 -13.88 -8.75
N ASP A 206 11.56 -15.08 -9.27
CA ASP A 206 12.52 -16.18 -9.41
C ASP A 206 13.58 -15.93 -10.50
N ASP A 207 14.44 -14.94 -10.26
CA ASP A 207 15.52 -14.54 -11.15
C ASP A 207 16.80 -14.30 -10.34
N LYS A 208 17.88 -14.94 -10.77
CA LYS A 208 19.21 -14.83 -10.15
C LYS A 208 19.67 -13.37 -10.03
N LYS A 209 19.40 -12.53 -11.03
CA LYS A 209 19.80 -11.11 -11.01
C LYS A 209 19.10 -10.33 -9.88
N ARG A 210 17.90 -10.75 -9.49
CA ARG A 210 17.16 -10.14 -8.37
C ARG A 210 17.77 -10.51 -7.03
N PHE A 211 18.04 -11.80 -6.82
CA PHE A 211 18.68 -12.28 -5.60
C PHE A 211 20.01 -11.58 -5.35
N LEU A 212 20.86 -11.51 -6.38
CA LEU A 212 22.15 -10.82 -6.27
C LEU A 212 21.99 -9.34 -5.98
N PHE A 213 21.06 -8.65 -6.65
CA PHE A 213 20.78 -7.24 -6.36
C PHE A 213 20.40 -7.01 -4.89
N PHE A 214 19.50 -7.83 -4.33
CA PHE A 214 19.08 -7.67 -2.93
C PHE A 214 20.26 -7.85 -1.97
N VAL A 215 21.04 -8.92 -2.13
CA VAL A 215 22.25 -9.17 -1.34
C VAL A 215 23.26 -8.01 -1.47
N GLU A 216 23.54 -7.54 -2.70
CA GLU A 216 24.43 -6.41 -2.96
C GLU A 216 23.96 -5.10 -2.31
N GLN A 217 22.64 -4.89 -2.22
CA GLN A 217 22.03 -3.72 -1.57
C GLN A 217 21.91 -3.87 -0.04
N GLN A 218 22.44 -4.94 0.55
CA GLN A 218 22.26 -5.26 1.98
C GLN A 218 20.77 -5.29 2.39
N MET A 219 19.94 -5.78 1.48
CA MET A 219 18.51 -5.98 1.68
C MET A 219 18.26 -7.47 1.57
N SER A 220 17.89 -8.13 2.65
CA SER A 220 17.54 -9.55 2.55
C SER A 220 16.30 -9.76 1.69
N PHE A 221 16.10 -10.96 1.18
CA PHE A 221 14.96 -11.30 0.34
C PHE A 221 14.27 -12.58 0.80
N VAL A 222 12.98 -12.65 0.52
CA VAL A 222 12.14 -13.84 0.70
C VAL A 222 11.31 -13.97 -0.57
N THR A 223 11.73 -14.87 -1.47
CA THR A 223 11.13 -15.00 -2.79
C THR A 223 10.61 -16.40 -3.00
N ARG A 224 9.35 -16.53 -3.41
CA ARG A 224 8.82 -17.84 -3.83
C ARG A 224 9.43 -18.21 -5.18
N ILE A 225 9.95 -19.42 -5.30
CA ILE A 225 10.57 -19.91 -6.54
C ILE A 225 9.72 -20.98 -7.23
N ASN A 226 10.03 -21.25 -8.51
CA ASN A 226 9.33 -22.25 -9.30
C ASN A 226 9.72 -23.68 -8.86
N THR A 227 8.73 -24.56 -8.69
CA THR A 227 8.89 -25.97 -8.30
C THR A 227 8.57 -26.97 -9.42
N GLY A 228 8.11 -26.49 -10.59
CA GLY A 228 7.76 -27.38 -11.71
C GLY A 228 8.97 -27.90 -12.49
N ALA A 229 8.70 -28.62 -13.58
CA ALA A 229 9.71 -29.26 -14.45
C ALA A 229 10.79 -28.35 -15.05
N LYS A 230 10.56 -27.02 -15.06
CA LYS A 230 11.52 -26.01 -15.50
C LYS A 230 12.14 -25.23 -14.34
N SER A 231 12.10 -25.79 -13.14
CA SER A 231 12.70 -25.18 -11.97
C SER A 231 14.21 -25.06 -12.11
N ARG A 232 14.80 -24.08 -11.42
CA ARG A 232 16.25 -23.86 -11.46
C ARG A 232 17.00 -24.98 -10.75
N GLY A 233 18.28 -25.14 -11.11
CA GLY A 233 19.23 -25.91 -10.33
C GLY A 233 19.79 -25.10 -9.16
N LEU A 234 19.97 -25.76 -8.02
CA LEU A 234 20.64 -25.27 -6.82
C LEU A 234 21.68 -26.30 -6.39
N TYR A 235 22.70 -25.88 -5.65
CA TYR A 235 23.67 -26.79 -5.04
C TYR A 235 23.31 -26.95 -3.57
N PRO A 236 22.72 -28.08 -3.13
CA PRO A 236 22.44 -28.29 -1.72
C PRO A 236 23.75 -28.42 -0.92
N VAL A 237 23.72 -27.96 0.32
CA VAL A 237 24.82 -28.12 1.27
C VAL A 237 24.44 -29.19 2.28
N LYS A 238 25.32 -30.16 2.48
CA LYS A 238 25.13 -31.25 3.43
C LYS A 238 26.46 -31.54 4.12
N ASP A 239 26.44 -31.59 5.45
CA ASP A 239 27.62 -31.85 6.27
C ASP A 239 28.81 -30.92 5.88
N ASP A 240 28.51 -29.63 5.65
CA ASP A 240 29.43 -28.58 5.19
C ASP A 240 30.04 -28.78 3.78
N GLU A 241 29.59 -29.78 3.03
CA GLU A 241 29.99 -30.02 1.64
C GLU A 241 28.91 -29.58 0.64
N ILE A 242 29.35 -28.93 -0.45
CA ILE A 242 28.48 -28.54 -1.56
C ILE A 242 28.31 -29.76 -2.48
N GLU A 243 27.11 -30.32 -2.53
CA GLU A 243 26.80 -31.44 -3.43
C GLU A 243 26.63 -30.97 -4.89
N GLY A 244 26.38 -31.90 -5.81
CA GLY A 244 26.10 -31.58 -7.22
C GLY A 244 24.85 -30.71 -7.41
N VAL A 245 24.68 -30.14 -8.61
CA VAL A 245 23.47 -29.36 -8.93
C VAL A 245 22.23 -30.27 -8.93
N VAL A 246 21.19 -29.86 -8.21
CA VAL A 246 19.90 -30.55 -8.10
C VAL A 246 18.79 -29.55 -8.44
N SER A 247 17.77 -29.98 -9.18
CA SER A 247 16.63 -29.11 -9.47
C SER A 247 15.80 -28.84 -8.21
N VAL A 248 15.10 -27.69 -8.13
CA VAL A 248 14.20 -27.42 -7.01
C VAL A 248 13.09 -28.48 -6.92
N GLN A 249 12.63 -29.01 -8.05
CA GLN A 249 11.65 -30.10 -8.07
C GLN A 249 12.19 -31.36 -7.36
N GLU A 250 13.39 -31.81 -7.71
CA GLU A 250 14.02 -32.97 -7.06
C GLU A 250 14.29 -32.70 -5.56
N LEU A 251 14.73 -31.50 -5.20
CA LEU A 251 14.87 -31.10 -3.79
C LEU A 251 13.55 -31.17 -3.04
N CYS A 252 12.44 -30.78 -3.67
CA CYS A 252 11.10 -30.93 -3.10
C CYS A 252 10.78 -32.40 -2.77
N GLU A 253 11.10 -33.34 -3.65
CA GLU A 253 10.85 -34.77 -3.43
C GLU A 253 11.76 -35.35 -2.34
N GLN A 254 13.05 -35.00 -2.36
CA GLN A 254 14.04 -35.49 -1.39
C GLN A 254 13.76 -35.01 0.05
N MET A 255 13.30 -33.77 0.18
CA MET A 255 13.10 -33.13 1.49
C MET A 255 11.74 -33.42 2.12
N GLU A 256 10.79 -34.01 1.39
CA GLU A 256 9.44 -34.29 1.91
C GLU A 256 9.48 -35.19 3.15
N LYS A 257 10.33 -36.22 3.14
CA LYS A 257 10.51 -37.14 4.29
C LYS A 257 11.15 -36.46 5.51
N LYS A 258 11.87 -35.36 5.30
CA LYS A 258 12.49 -34.55 6.36
C LYS A 258 11.55 -33.43 6.84
N ALA A 259 10.39 -33.25 6.22
CA ALA A 259 9.44 -32.23 6.62
C ALA A 259 8.84 -32.54 7.99
N GLY A 260 8.82 -31.53 8.86
CA GLY A 260 8.37 -31.64 10.24
C GLY A 260 7.56 -30.43 10.70
N ALA A 261 7.45 -30.31 12.03
CA ALA A 261 6.80 -29.19 12.73
C ALA A 261 5.41 -28.83 12.16
N GLU A 262 4.49 -29.79 12.19
CA GLU A 262 3.16 -29.65 11.59
C GLU A 262 2.35 -28.49 12.18
N LYS A 263 1.66 -27.75 11.32
CA LYS A 263 0.67 -26.73 11.72
C LYS A 263 -0.67 -26.98 11.04
N LYS A 264 -1.74 -26.87 11.83
CA LYS A 264 -3.13 -26.95 11.36
C LYS A 264 -3.72 -25.55 11.22
N TRP A 265 -4.38 -25.27 10.10
CA TRP A 265 -5.08 -24.01 9.91
C TRP A 265 -6.27 -24.11 8.96
N ARG A 266 -7.21 -23.16 9.09
CA ARG A 266 -8.33 -23.04 8.16
C ARG A 266 -7.96 -22.17 6.96
N ASN A 267 -8.05 -22.73 5.77
CA ASN A 267 -8.03 -21.93 4.55
C ASN A 267 -9.42 -21.36 4.26
N LYS A 268 -9.53 -20.03 4.31
CA LYS A 268 -10.80 -19.32 4.13
C LYS A 268 -11.32 -19.36 2.70
N LYS A 269 -10.43 -19.47 1.70
CA LYS A 269 -10.82 -19.51 0.28
C LYS A 269 -11.45 -20.86 -0.07
N PHE A 270 -10.81 -21.96 0.33
CA PHE A 270 -11.32 -23.31 0.11
C PHE A 270 -12.32 -23.77 1.17
N LYS A 271 -12.48 -23.00 2.26
CA LYS A 271 -13.27 -23.37 3.43
C LYS A 271 -12.92 -24.78 3.93
N LYS A 272 -11.63 -25.11 3.98
CA LYS A 272 -11.12 -26.42 4.41
C LYS A 272 -10.05 -26.23 5.48
N ASP A 273 -9.98 -27.15 6.44
CA ASP A 273 -8.81 -27.27 7.31
C ASP A 273 -7.69 -27.96 6.55
N MET A 274 -6.47 -27.48 6.77
CA MET A 274 -5.26 -27.94 6.10
C MET A 274 -4.21 -28.24 7.15
N ILE A 275 -3.44 -29.28 6.90
CA ILE A 275 -2.25 -29.64 7.67
C ILE A 275 -1.05 -29.37 6.78
N SER A 276 -0.14 -28.52 7.26
CA SER A 276 1.09 -28.21 6.56
C SER A 276 2.31 -28.60 7.38
N LYS A 277 3.31 -29.16 6.71
CA LYS A 277 4.63 -29.48 7.25
C LYS A 277 5.68 -28.62 6.56
N ILE A 278 6.79 -28.37 7.23
CA ILE A 278 7.86 -27.55 6.69
C ILE A 278 9.18 -28.31 6.70
N ALA A 279 9.97 -28.15 5.65
CA ALA A 279 11.36 -28.57 5.59
C ALA A 279 12.21 -27.37 5.19
N PHE A 280 13.50 -27.43 5.46
CA PHE A 280 14.45 -26.44 4.97
C PHE A 280 15.78 -27.12 4.67
N THR A 281 16.54 -26.53 3.75
CA THR A 281 17.91 -26.94 3.45
C THR A 281 18.72 -25.73 3.03
N GLU A 282 19.98 -25.73 3.41
CA GLU A 282 20.94 -24.76 2.90
C GLU A 282 21.30 -25.12 1.44
N VAL A 283 21.46 -24.09 0.61
CA VAL A 283 21.75 -24.20 -0.81
C VAL A 283 22.70 -23.10 -1.28
N ARG A 284 23.26 -23.26 -2.48
CA ARG A 284 24.01 -22.23 -3.20
C ARG A 284 23.45 -22.02 -4.60
N LEU A 285 23.66 -20.81 -5.12
CA LEU A 285 23.35 -20.49 -6.51
C LEU A 285 24.49 -20.92 -7.43
N PRO A 286 24.19 -21.48 -8.61
CA PRO A 286 25.21 -21.73 -9.62
C PRO A 286 26.04 -20.49 -9.94
N LYS A 287 27.38 -20.65 -9.83
CA LYS A 287 28.39 -19.61 -10.02
C LYS A 287 28.47 -18.53 -8.92
N HIS A 288 27.75 -18.68 -7.80
CA HIS A 288 27.85 -17.82 -6.60
C HIS A 288 27.75 -18.70 -5.35
N ASN A 289 28.75 -19.57 -5.19
CA ASN A 289 28.81 -20.52 -4.09
C ASN A 289 29.27 -19.87 -2.77
N ASP A 290 29.72 -18.62 -2.85
CA ASP A 290 30.10 -17.74 -1.76
C ASP A 290 28.91 -17.15 -1.00
N ILE A 291 27.71 -17.15 -1.62
CA ILE A 291 26.49 -16.61 -1.02
C ILE A 291 25.66 -17.76 -0.47
N PRO A 292 25.60 -17.95 0.87
CA PRO A 292 24.71 -18.94 1.47
C PRO A 292 23.26 -18.51 1.29
N LEU A 293 22.42 -19.44 0.84
CA LEU A 293 20.98 -19.27 0.74
C LEU A 293 20.28 -20.44 1.40
N TYR A 294 19.01 -20.25 1.72
CA TYR A 294 18.18 -21.23 2.40
C TYR A 294 16.89 -21.44 1.62
N LEU A 295 16.61 -22.71 1.32
CA LEU A 295 15.39 -23.15 0.66
C LEU A 295 14.42 -23.67 1.71
N VAL A 296 13.30 -22.97 1.88
CA VAL A 296 12.20 -23.35 2.77
C VAL A 296 11.08 -23.96 1.94
N LEU A 297 10.65 -25.16 2.32
CA LEU A 297 9.68 -25.98 1.60
C LEU A 297 8.45 -26.21 2.47
N LEU A 298 7.28 -25.79 1.99
CA LEU A 298 5.99 -26.05 2.64
C LEU A 298 5.20 -27.11 1.88
N TYR A 299 4.97 -28.23 2.55
CA TYR A 299 4.12 -29.33 2.09
C TYR A 299 2.75 -29.17 2.72
N THR A 300 1.68 -29.39 1.97
CA THR A 300 0.31 -29.28 2.50
C THR A 300 -0.60 -30.35 1.92
N ASP A 301 -1.45 -30.92 2.77
CA ASP A 301 -2.41 -31.99 2.46
C ASP A 301 -3.47 -31.71 1.36
N CYS A 302 -3.42 -30.56 0.71
CA CYS A 302 -4.37 -30.18 -0.34
C CYS A 302 -3.72 -29.68 -1.64
N PHE A 303 -2.38 -29.66 -1.70
CA PHE A 303 -1.63 -29.32 -2.91
C PHE A 303 -0.64 -30.44 -3.18
N GLU A 304 -0.60 -30.90 -4.44
CA GLU A 304 0.36 -31.91 -4.90
C GLU A 304 1.78 -31.33 -4.88
N ASP A 305 1.98 -30.17 -5.51
CA ASP A 305 3.26 -29.49 -5.49
C ASP A 305 3.46 -28.67 -4.20
N PRO A 306 4.61 -28.81 -3.52
CA PRO A 306 4.94 -27.96 -2.38
C PRO A 306 5.23 -26.52 -2.82
N MET A 307 5.20 -25.62 -1.85
CA MET A 307 5.67 -24.25 -2.04
C MET A 307 7.13 -24.14 -1.63
N ALA A 308 7.97 -23.66 -2.54
CA ALA A 308 9.37 -23.35 -2.26
C ALA A 308 9.61 -21.84 -2.11
N VAL A 309 10.31 -21.44 -1.06
CA VAL A 309 10.72 -20.06 -0.78
C VAL A 309 12.23 -20.03 -0.60
N LEU A 310 12.92 -19.18 -1.35
CA LEU A 310 14.35 -18.96 -1.26
C LEU A 310 14.63 -17.65 -0.52
N THR A 311 15.65 -17.66 0.33
CA THR A 311 16.06 -16.50 1.12
C THR A 311 17.57 -16.52 1.40
N ASP A 312 18.16 -15.36 1.63
CA ASP A 312 19.51 -15.19 2.21
C ASP A 312 19.50 -15.12 3.75
N ILE A 313 18.31 -15.08 4.36
CA ILE A 313 18.17 -15.11 5.82
C ILE A 313 18.44 -16.53 6.31
N GLU A 314 19.33 -16.66 7.29
CA GLU A 314 19.72 -17.93 7.87
C GLU A 314 18.53 -18.71 8.46
N VAL A 315 18.49 -20.02 8.16
CA VAL A 315 17.45 -20.94 8.64
C VAL A 315 18.10 -22.17 9.26
N ASN A 316 18.13 -22.21 10.59
CA ASN A 316 18.76 -23.29 11.36
C ASN A 316 17.75 -24.20 12.06
N SER A 317 16.47 -23.82 12.06
CA SER A 317 15.42 -24.54 12.77
C SER A 317 14.10 -24.54 12.02
N PHE A 318 13.19 -25.44 12.41
CA PHE A 318 11.81 -25.41 11.93
C PHE A 318 11.09 -24.11 12.31
N GLU A 319 11.48 -23.46 13.42
CA GLU A 319 10.90 -22.18 13.83
C GLU A 319 11.30 -21.06 12.86
N ASP A 320 12.58 -21.01 12.47
CA ASP A 320 13.08 -20.07 11.46
C ASP A 320 12.42 -20.31 10.11
N ALA A 321 12.30 -21.58 9.68
CA ALA A 321 11.62 -21.93 8.44
C ALA A 321 10.16 -21.42 8.46
N TRP A 322 9.46 -21.60 9.59
CA TRP A 322 8.11 -21.10 9.77
C TRP A 322 8.05 -19.57 9.73
N LYS A 323 9.04 -18.89 10.32
CA LYS A 323 9.17 -17.42 10.29
C LYS A 323 9.31 -16.90 8.85
N ILE A 324 10.21 -17.49 8.05
CA ILE A 324 10.37 -17.17 6.61
C ILE A 324 9.08 -17.38 5.84
N PHE A 325 8.41 -18.53 6.05
CA PHE A 325 7.13 -18.78 5.42
C PHE A 325 6.07 -17.73 5.79
N PHE A 326 6.01 -17.31 7.05
CA PHE A 326 5.07 -16.27 7.48
C PHE A 326 5.43 -14.89 6.94
N TYR A 327 6.71 -14.56 6.77
CA TYR A 327 7.14 -13.35 6.04
C TYR A 327 6.64 -13.39 4.60
N TYR A 328 6.84 -14.50 3.88
CA TYR A 328 6.30 -14.68 2.53
C TYR A 328 4.77 -14.53 2.51
N LYS A 329 4.06 -15.09 3.50
CA LYS A 329 2.59 -14.98 3.59
C LYS A 329 2.11 -13.52 3.72
N LYS A 330 2.92 -12.62 4.29
CA LYS A 330 2.60 -11.18 4.36
C LYS A 330 2.63 -10.49 3.01
N ARG A 331 3.24 -11.08 1.98
CA ARG A 331 3.15 -10.58 0.59
C ARG A 331 1.71 -10.26 0.18
N TRP A 332 0.73 -11.07 0.60
CA TRP A 332 -0.70 -10.83 0.30
C TRP A 332 -1.22 -9.44 0.73
N GLU A 333 -0.54 -8.74 1.63
CA GLU A 333 -0.93 -7.37 2.01
C GLU A 333 -0.79 -6.37 0.85
N VAL A 334 0.11 -6.59 -0.12
CA VAL A 334 0.20 -5.77 -1.34
C VAL A 334 -1.05 -5.93 -2.23
N GLU A 335 -1.70 -7.10 -2.23
CA GLU A 335 -2.95 -7.30 -2.96
C GLU A 335 -4.10 -6.51 -2.34
N ASN A 336 -4.05 -6.23 -1.02
CA ASN A 336 -5.03 -5.35 -0.40
C ASN A 336 -4.89 -3.91 -0.93
N PHE A 337 -3.66 -3.46 -1.20
CA PHE A 337 -3.39 -2.20 -1.87
C PHE A 337 -3.96 -2.21 -3.30
N PHE A 338 -3.58 -3.16 -4.15
CA PHE A 338 -4.10 -3.23 -5.53
C PHE A 338 -5.62 -3.34 -5.59
N ARG A 339 -6.23 -4.15 -4.70
CA ARG A 339 -7.68 -4.26 -4.58
C ARG A 339 -8.31 -2.93 -4.21
N ALA A 340 -7.72 -2.18 -3.28
CA ALA A 340 -8.21 -0.86 -2.92
C ALA A 340 -8.14 0.11 -4.11
N ILE A 341 -7.02 0.16 -4.81
CA ILE A 341 -6.82 1.02 -5.97
C ILE A 341 -7.83 0.70 -7.08
N LYS A 342 -7.95 -0.57 -7.48
CA LYS A 342 -8.88 -0.98 -8.56
C LYS A 342 -10.35 -0.82 -8.15
N GLN A 343 -10.76 -1.30 -6.97
CA GLN A 343 -12.18 -1.37 -6.59
C GLN A 343 -12.73 -0.11 -5.92
N GLN A 344 -11.89 0.66 -5.21
CA GLN A 344 -12.35 1.80 -4.42
C GLN A 344 -12.01 3.15 -5.05
N PHE A 345 -11.07 3.21 -5.98
CA PHE A 345 -10.74 4.43 -6.71
C PHE A 345 -11.01 4.32 -8.21
N ASP A 346 -11.60 3.20 -8.68
CA ASP A 346 -11.87 2.95 -10.11
C ASP A 346 -10.64 3.22 -10.97
N ALA A 347 -9.45 2.76 -10.55
CA ALA A 347 -8.17 3.23 -11.09
C ALA A 347 -8.00 3.05 -12.60
N GLU A 348 -8.77 2.18 -13.23
CA GLU A 348 -8.74 1.94 -14.68
C GLU A 348 -9.71 2.83 -15.48
N LYS A 349 -10.57 3.62 -14.81
CA LYS A 349 -11.60 4.44 -15.47
C LYS A 349 -11.20 5.90 -15.72
N PHE A 350 -9.92 6.25 -15.59
CA PHE A 350 -9.45 7.60 -15.92
C PHE A 350 -9.59 7.88 -17.42
N LEU A 351 -9.84 9.15 -17.78
CA LEU A 351 -9.91 9.62 -19.17
C LEU A 351 -8.73 10.54 -19.56
N ILE A 352 -7.68 10.53 -18.74
CA ILE A 352 -6.43 11.26 -18.96
C ILE A 352 -5.65 10.56 -20.07
N ARG A 353 -5.09 11.33 -21.02
CA ARG A 353 -4.34 10.80 -22.18
C ARG A 353 -2.83 11.02 -22.10
N ASP A 354 -2.43 12.03 -21.34
CA ASP A 354 -1.02 12.34 -21.11
C ASP A 354 -0.41 11.32 -20.13
N PHE A 355 0.74 10.75 -20.48
CA PHE A 355 1.32 9.63 -19.73
C PHE A 355 1.88 10.07 -18.37
N ASP A 356 2.53 11.23 -18.30
CA ASP A 356 3.03 11.77 -17.04
C ASP A 356 1.89 12.13 -16.09
N ALA A 357 0.80 12.69 -16.60
CA ALA A 357 -0.41 12.92 -15.81
C ALA A 357 -1.05 11.61 -15.30
N ILE A 358 -0.93 10.49 -16.03
CA ILE A 358 -1.39 9.17 -15.56
C ILE A 358 -0.47 8.66 -14.45
N LYS A 359 0.86 8.79 -14.57
CA LYS A 359 1.82 8.46 -13.50
C LYS A 359 1.53 9.27 -12.23
N THR A 360 1.29 10.57 -12.36
CA THR A 360 0.87 11.42 -11.23
C THR A 360 -0.44 10.97 -10.63
N LEU A 361 -1.44 10.61 -11.44
CA LEU A 361 -2.70 10.08 -10.92
C LEU A 361 -2.48 8.79 -10.11
N ALA A 362 -1.64 7.87 -10.60
CA ALA A 362 -1.28 6.64 -9.89
C ALA A 362 -0.58 6.92 -8.55
N PHE A 363 0.31 7.92 -8.52
CA PHE A 363 0.92 8.41 -7.29
C PHE A 363 -0.11 8.97 -6.30
N ILE A 364 -1.07 9.80 -6.74
CA ILE A 364 -2.09 10.35 -5.84
C ILE A 364 -3.05 9.24 -5.36
N GLN A 365 -3.35 8.24 -6.18
CA GLN A 365 -4.11 7.06 -5.77
C GLN A 365 -3.38 6.28 -4.66
N MET A 366 -2.07 6.07 -4.82
CA MET A 366 -1.21 5.47 -3.80
C MET A 366 -1.26 6.29 -2.50
N MET A 367 -1.11 7.61 -2.61
CA MET A 367 -1.18 8.52 -1.48
C MET A 367 -2.55 8.52 -0.80
N ALA A 368 -3.65 8.38 -1.54
CA ALA A 368 -4.99 8.25 -0.97
C ALA A 368 -5.11 6.98 -0.12
N PHE A 369 -4.50 5.86 -0.53
CA PHE A 369 -4.44 4.66 0.31
C PHE A 369 -3.53 4.87 1.53
N ALA A 370 -2.34 5.47 1.36
CA ALA A 370 -1.43 5.80 2.47
C ALA A 370 -2.09 6.70 3.52
N PHE A 371 -2.91 7.66 3.07
CA PHE A 371 -3.72 8.51 3.91
C PHE A 371 -4.71 7.69 4.74
N LEU A 372 -5.41 6.71 4.15
CA LEU A 372 -6.36 5.85 4.88
C LEU A 372 -5.66 5.00 5.94
N CYS A 373 -4.45 4.50 5.66
CA CYS A 373 -3.61 3.81 6.63
C CYS A 373 -3.28 4.73 7.82
N THR A 374 -2.79 5.93 7.54
CA THR A 374 -2.41 6.91 8.57
C THR A 374 -3.62 7.41 9.38
N LEU A 375 -4.75 7.67 8.71
CA LEU A 375 -5.98 8.14 9.35
C LEU A 375 -6.53 7.09 10.34
N ARG A 376 -6.49 5.81 9.97
CA ARG A 376 -6.94 4.73 10.86
C ARG A 376 -6.16 4.71 12.17
N GLU A 377 -4.84 4.83 12.09
CA GLU A 377 -3.95 4.90 13.27
C GLU A 377 -4.29 6.13 14.12
N LYS A 378 -4.43 7.31 13.50
CA LYS A 378 -4.76 8.53 14.23
C LYS A 378 -6.13 8.53 14.88
N LEU A 379 -7.12 7.92 14.25
CA LEU A 379 -8.44 7.77 14.87
C LEU A 379 -8.35 6.93 16.14
N LEU A 380 -7.57 5.84 16.10
CA LEU A 380 -7.32 4.99 17.26
C LEU A 380 -6.60 5.74 18.39
N GLU A 381 -5.59 6.55 18.05
CA GLU A 381 -4.74 7.23 19.05
C GLU A 381 -5.36 8.52 19.63
N VAL A 382 -6.00 9.35 18.80
CA VAL A 382 -6.29 10.76 19.13
C VAL A 382 -7.79 11.04 19.23
N CYS A 383 -8.64 10.27 18.55
CA CYS A 383 -10.06 10.57 18.41
C CYS A 383 -10.93 9.38 18.82
N GLY A 384 -10.82 8.96 20.09
CA GLY A 384 -11.54 7.81 20.64
C GLY A 384 -13.05 7.82 20.38
N MET A 385 -13.70 8.99 20.34
CA MET A 385 -15.11 9.12 19.99
C MET A 385 -15.41 8.71 18.53
N LEU A 386 -14.63 9.23 17.57
CA LEU A 386 -14.78 8.87 16.16
C LEU A 386 -14.43 7.40 15.92
N PHE A 387 -13.41 6.89 16.62
CA PHE A 387 -13.04 5.48 16.54
C PHE A 387 -14.12 4.57 17.11
N ALA A 388 -14.72 4.90 18.26
CA ALA A 388 -15.84 4.15 18.81
C ALA A 388 -17.04 4.09 17.84
N TRP A 389 -17.30 5.19 17.12
CA TRP A 389 -18.34 5.23 16.09
C TRP A 389 -18.02 4.39 14.87
N PHE A 390 -16.76 4.38 14.43
CA PHE A 390 -16.29 3.47 13.40
C PHE A 390 -16.42 2.00 13.84
N GLN A 391 -16.12 1.69 15.11
CA GLN A 391 -16.31 0.35 15.68
C GLN A 391 -17.79 -0.05 15.72
N GLU A 392 -18.68 0.86 16.10
CA GLU A 392 -20.12 0.62 16.10
C GLU A 392 -20.66 0.40 14.68
N PHE A 393 -20.21 1.18 13.70
CA PHE A 393 -20.48 0.95 12.28
C PHE A 393 -20.04 -0.46 11.85
N CYS A 394 -18.83 -0.87 12.24
CA CYS A 394 -18.31 -2.20 11.95
C CYS A 394 -19.16 -3.30 12.58
N ARG A 395 -19.58 -3.12 13.84
CA ARG A 395 -20.45 -4.06 14.56
C ARG A 395 -21.80 -4.22 13.88
N ARG A 396 -22.47 -3.11 13.54
CA ARG A 396 -23.77 -3.10 12.83
C ARG A 396 -23.70 -3.79 11.47
N ASN A 397 -22.59 -3.60 10.75
CA ASN A 397 -22.36 -4.20 9.44
C ASN A 397 -21.62 -5.55 9.48
N GLN A 398 -21.53 -6.19 10.65
CA GLN A 398 -20.91 -7.51 10.84
C GLN A 398 -19.47 -7.61 10.28
N ARG A 399 -18.71 -6.49 10.34
CA ARG A 399 -17.35 -6.40 9.82
C ARG A 399 -16.35 -7.00 10.82
N LYS A 400 -15.67 -8.07 10.41
CA LYS A 400 -14.77 -8.84 11.29
C LYS A 400 -13.37 -8.25 11.48
N LYS A 401 -12.87 -7.41 10.56
CA LYS A 401 -11.45 -6.99 10.53
C LYS A 401 -11.21 -5.51 10.79
N GLN A 402 -12.23 -4.65 10.73
CA GLN A 402 -12.09 -3.19 10.85
C GLN A 402 -10.95 -2.64 9.96
N SER A 403 -10.96 -3.04 8.69
CA SER A 403 -9.89 -2.77 7.73
C SER A 403 -9.87 -1.29 7.28
N HIS A 404 -8.79 -0.87 6.61
CA HIS A 404 -8.72 0.44 5.94
C HIS A 404 -9.87 0.65 4.93
N LEU A 405 -10.37 -0.43 4.32
CA LEU A 405 -11.51 -0.39 3.42
C LEU A 405 -12.83 -0.19 4.16
N ASP A 406 -13.01 -0.83 5.32
CA ASP A 406 -14.18 -0.60 6.16
C ASP A 406 -14.21 0.85 6.66
N LEU A 407 -13.05 1.43 7.00
CA LEU A 407 -12.92 2.84 7.36
C LEU A 407 -13.35 3.75 6.21
N LEU A 408 -12.90 3.47 4.99
CA LEU A 408 -13.29 4.22 3.80
C LEU A 408 -14.81 4.16 3.55
N HIS A 409 -15.42 2.99 3.74
CA HIS A 409 -16.88 2.84 3.62
C HIS A 409 -17.62 3.68 4.67
N TRP A 410 -17.18 3.63 5.93
CA TRP A 410 -17.73 4.45 6.99
C TRP A 410 -17.61 5.96 6.69
N ILE A 411 -16.43 6.41 6.25
CA ILE A 411 -16.21 7.82 5.89
C ILE A 411 -17.21 8.28 4.83
N ARG A 412 -17.41 7.48 3.78
CA ARG A 412 -18.36 7.81 2.69
C ARG A 412 -19.80 7.85 3.16
N GLU A 413 -20.18 6.92 4.03
CA GLU A 413 -21.54 6.88 4.59
C GLU A 413 -21.82 8.12 5.44
N VAL A 414 -20.92 8.46 6.37
CA VAL A 414 -21.04 9.65 7.22
C VAL A 414 -21.02 10.93 6.37
N TRP A 415 -20.17 10.99 5.34
CA TRP A 415 -20.06 12.17 4.49
C TRP A 415 -21.29 12.40 3.62
N ASN A 416 -21.91 11.34 3.07
CA ASN A 416 -23.11 11.49 2.26
C ASN A 416 -24.35 11.92 3.07
N GLN A 417 -24.30 11.79 4.40
CA GLN A 417 -25.35 12.28 5.30
C GLN A 417 -25.19 13.77 5.66
N MET A 418 -24.10 14.42 5.23
CA MET A 418 -23.90 15.85 5.49
C MET A 418 -24.87 16.71 4.66
N PRO A 419 -25.57 17.67 5.27
CA PRO A 419 -26.41 18.60 4.53
C PRO A 419 -25.56 19.43 3.56
N VAL A 420 -25.95 19.44 2.28
CA VAL A 420 -25.24 20.08 1.15
C VAL A 420 -25.10 21.60 1.33
N THR A 421 -25.90 22.21 2.21
CA THR A 421 -26.09 23.65 2.33
C THR A 421 -25.15 24.37 3.30
N VAL A 422 -24.34 23.66 4.09
CA VAL A 422 -23.46 24.34 5.06
C VAL A 422 -22.03 24.41 4.51
N SER A 423 -21.70 25.52 3.84
CA SER A 423 -20.32 25.75 3.41
C SER A 423 -19.42 25.78 4.65
N TYR A 424 -18.25 25.14 4.57
CA TYR A 424 -17.27 25.09 5.67
C TYR A 424 -16.97 26.50 6.24
N ARG A 425 -16.98 27.52 5.38
CA ARG A 425 -16.81 28.92 5.78
C ARG A 425 -17.92 29.38 6.71
N TYR A 426 -19.17 29.09 6.37
CA TYR A 426 -20.33 29.39 7.22
C TYR A 426 -20.24 28.65 8.56
N THR A 427 -19.95 27.34 8.57
CA THR A 427 -19.88 26.56 9.81
C THR A 427 -18.69 26.91 10.68
N SER A 428 -17.51 27.17 10.09
CA SER A 428 -16.33 27.59 10.86
C SER A 428 -16.53 28.97 11.49
N MET A 429 -17.21 29.90 10.80
CA MET A 429 -17.61 31.19 11.36
C MET A 429 -18.61 31.02 12.50
N GLU A 430 -19.56 30.09 12.37
CA GLU A 430 -20.56 29.81 13.41
C GLU A 430 -19.96 29.15 14.66
N ILE A 431 -18.99 28.24 14.48
CA ILE A 431 -18.21 27.65 15.57
C ILE A 431 -17.32 28.71 16.24
N HIS A 432 -16.63 29.54 15.46
CA HIS A 432 -15.81 30.63 16.01
C HIS A 432 -16.68 31.65 16.78
N ARG A 433 -17.91 31.93 16.32
CA ARG A 433 -18.89 32.75 17.05
C ARG A 433 -19.37 32.12 18.35
N ASN A 434 -19.52 30.80 18.39
CA ASN A 434 -20.06 30.09 19.56
C ASN A 434 -18.99 29.67 20.58
N CYS A 435 -17.77 29.36 20.15
CA CYS A 435 -16.65 29.02 21.03
C CYS A 435 -16.02 30.25 21.73
N TYR A 436 -16.19 31.46 21.16
CA TYR A 436 -15.74 32.72 21.80
C TYR A 436 -16.85 33.49 22.53
N ARG A 437 -18.07 32.95 22.61
CA ARG A 437 -19.06 33.50 23.54
C ARG A 437 -18.65 33.12 24.96
N LYS A 438 -18.23 34.11 25.75
CA LYS A 438 -18.04 33.95 27.20
C LYS A 438 -19.23 33.19 27.78
N PRO A 439 -19.02 32.10 28.54
CA PRO A 439 -20.12 31.41 29.20
C PRO A 439 -20.89 32.41 30.07
N LYS A 440 -22.22 32.41 29.95
CA LYS A 440 -23.07 33.45 30.56
C LYS A 440 -23.03 33.48 32.09
N ASN A 441 -22.37 32.54 32.76
CA ASN A 441 -22.30 32.45 34.23
C ASN A 441 -20.92 31.95 34.73
N GLN A 442 -19.83 32.66 34.44
CA GLN A 442 -18.61 32.51 35.24
C GLN A 442 -18.45 33.70 36.19
N LEU A 443 -18.51 33.41 37.48
CA LEU A 443 -18.02 34.26 38.57
C LEU A 443 -16.63 34.79 38.20
N ARG A 444 -16.45 36.11 38.27
CA ARG A 444 -15.14 36.75 38.13
C ARG A 444 -14.27 36.37 39.32
N LEU A 445 -13.39 35.39 39.15
CA LEU A 445 -12.16 35.30 39.92
C LEU A 445 -11.06 35.85 39.03
N PHE A 446 -10.68 37.10 39.31
CA PHE A 446 -9.35 37.72 39.20
C PHE A 446 -9.54 39.24 39.17
N SER A 447 -9.28 39.84 40.34
CA SER A 447 -9.04 41.27 40.52
C SER A 447 -7.64 41.60 39.99
N PRO A 448 -7.45 42.71 39.24
CA PRO A 448 -6.13 43.16 38.82
C PRO A 448 -5.40 43.75 40.03
N LEU A 449 -4.34 43.07 40.49
CA LEU A 449 -3.37 43.72 41.36
C LEU A 449 -2.59 44.76 40.54
N LYS A 450 -2.59 45.95 41.13
CA LYS A 450 -2.06 47.22 40.65
C LYS A 450 -0.53 47.17 40.51
N LYS A 451 -0.04 48.04 39.61
CA LYS A 451 1.24 48.77 39.66
C LYS A 451 2.08 48.51 40.91
N TRP A 452 3.28 47.97 40.75
CA TRP A 452 4.59 48.65 40.84
C TRP A 452 5.62 47.79 40.11
#